data_AF-A0ABD2QI80-F1
#
_entry.id   AF-A0ABD2QI80-F1
#
_cell.length_a   1.000
_cell.length_b   1.000
_cell.length_c   1.000
_cell.angle_alpha   90.00
_cell.angle_beta   90.00
_cell.angle_gamma   90.00
#
_symmetry.space_group_name_H-M   'P 1'
#
loop_
_entity.id
_entity.type
_entity.pdbx_description
1 polymer ?
#
loop_
_entity_poly.entity_id
_entity_poly.type
_entity_poly.pdbx_seq_one_letter_code
_entity_poly.pdbx_strand_id
1 'polypeptide(L)'
;MTSRENVGRESLPLKKCVISTIEAIWCCIIGSPMSEERFLASGGLYLLMDLIKLYSDAIVCQILGCIADLLENPKAVKHLKIWRSGMPSKNEACGKKSFAKVLCELWECSKASFARESEEEALPTNSRSEMPLSEAIVNVCEDFRANIYGIFLRFDFEDFAQDLTTEDLLSLAEIKVYMDLKTFEVWQEIYKELDAENNEPVEADAQMLREMMMANEKAFYLLNLDKQFLEEEQIKKDLVQENYDFAKVRLSQKQKEKTIEKFSQYLSRTSKYKTLLAMRKEQKSAIISSKLQTIVKEEEACIHHETGIKHSNNTLLIGGSVKVESTEPSLFHIFDANEALIKNLFYNKD
;
A
#
# COMPACT_ATOMS: atom_id res chain seq x y z
N MET A 1 4.43 7.96 -15.68
CA MET A 1 3.75 9.26 -15.83
C MET A 1 3.98 9.96 -17.18
N THR A 2 4.56 9.31 -18.21
CA THR A 2 4.66 9.84 -19.60
C THR A 2 3.78 9.08 -20.61
N SER A 3 2.77 8.35 -20.15
CA SER A 3 2.11 7.33 -20.98
C SER A 3 0.83 7.78 -21.67
N ARG A 4 0.14 8.85 -21.26
CA ARG A 4 -1.11 9.29 -21.90
C ARG A 4 -0.93 10.27 -23.06
N GLU A 5 0.10 11.12 -23.03
CA GLU A 5 0.39 12.02 -24.14
C GLU A 5 0.91 11.28 -25.40
N ASN A 6 1.53 10.10 -25.23
CA ASN A 6 2.01 9.27 -26.34
C ASN A 6 0.93 8.36 -26.96
N VAL A 7 -0.31 8.39 -26.47
CA VAL A 7 -1.48 7.72 -27.07
C VAL A 7 -1.95 8.44 -28.35
N GLY A 8 -1.30 9.54 -28.72
CA GLY A 8 -1.52 10.28 -29.98
C GLY A 8 -1.19 9.53 -31.28
N ARG A 9 -0.87 8.24 -31.27
CA ARG A 9 -0.62 7.43 -32.49
C ARG A 9 -1.76 6.53 -32.92
N GLU A 10 -2.97 6.73 -32.40
CA GLU A 10 -4.14 6.00 -32.90
C GLU A 10 -4.77 6.73 -34.08
N SER A 11 -5.02 6.00 -35.17
CA SER A 11 -5.64 6.56 -36.36
C SER A 11 -7.02 7.17 -36.02
N LEU A 12 -7.31 8.38 -36.51
CA LEU A 12 -8.61 9.06 -36.35
C LEU A 12 -9.83 8.14 -36.61
N PRO A 13 -9.81 7.20 -37.57
CA PRO A 13 -10.89 6.24 -37.76
C PRO A 13 -11.16 5.34 -36.55
N LEU A 14 -10.12 4.89 -35.85
CA LEU A 14 -10.27 4.01 -34.68
C LEU A 14 -11.00 4.73 -33.54
N LYS A 15 -10.61 5.98 -33.25
CA LYS A 15 -11.26 6.81 -32.24
C LYS A 15 -12.76 7.00 -32.53
N LYS A 16 -13.11 7.26 -33.80
CA LYS A 16 -14.51 7.37 -34.23
C LYS A 16 -15.27 6.06 -34.06
N CYS A 17 -14.68 4.92 -34.44
CA CYS A 17 -15.30 3.62 -34.23
C CYS A 17 -15.58 3.34 -32.75
N VAL A 18 -14.64 3.70 -31.86
CA VAL A 18 -14.80 3.50 -30.42
C VAL A 18 -15.93 4.36 -29.88
N ILE A 19 -15.96 5.65 -30.22
CA ILE A 19 -17.03 6.56 -29.81
C ILE A 19 -18.39 6.05 -30.29
N SER A 20 -18.53 5.71 -31.58
CA SER A 20 -19.79 5.17 -32.11
C SER A 20 -20.19 3.84 -31.47
N THR A 21 -19.22 3.02 -31.04
CA THR A 21 -19.50 1.78 -30.32
C THR A 21 -20.02 2.07 -28.91
N ILE A 22 -19.42 3.03 -28.20
CA ILE A 22 -19.87 3.47 -26.88
C ILE A 22 -21.29 4.06 -26.98
N GLU A 23 -21.55 4.93 -27.96
CA GLU A 23 -22.88 5.48 -28.22
C GLU A 23 -23.91 4.37 -28.52
N ALA A 24 -23.54 3.38 -29.34
CA ALA A 24 -24.42 2.25 -29.62
C ALA A 24 -24.72 1.42 -28.36
N ILE A 25 -23.74 1.22 -27.49
CA ILE A 25 -23.94 0.58 -26.17
C ILE A 25 -24.93 1.41 -25.34
N TRP A 26 -24.71 2.73 -25.27
CA TRP A 26 -25.53 3.64 -24.49
C TRP A 26 -27.00 3.65 -24.95
N CYS A 27 -27.24 3.68 -26.26
CA CYS A 27 -28.61 3.71 -26.79
C CYS A 27 -29.31 2.35 -26.86
N CYS A 28 -28.56 1.26 -27.06
CA CYS A 28 -29.17 -0.05 -27.35
C CYS A 28 -29.14 -1.04 -26.17
N ILE A 29 -28.21 -0.85 -25.23
CA ILE A 29 -28.00 -1.79 -24.12
C ILE A 29 -28.54 -1.20 -22.82
N ILE A 30 -28.12 0.01 -22.47
CA ILE A 30 -28.49 0.66 -21.21
C ILE A 30 -30.01 0.92 -21.17
N GLY A 31 -30.64 0.61 -20.04
CA GLY A 31 -32.08 0.72 -19.83
C GLY A 31 -32.89 -0.50 -20.28
N SER A 32 -32.27 -1.49 -20.95
CA SER A 32 -32.91 -2.74 -21.32
C SER A 32 -32.35 -3.91 -20.50
N PRO A 33 -33.10 -4.46 -19.52
CA PRO A 33 -32.58 -5.47 -18.59
C PRO A 33 -32.03 -6.73 -19.27
N MET A 34 -32.67 -7.16 -20.37
CA MET A 34 -32.24 -8.33 -21.15
C MET A 34 -30.92 -8.08 -21.89
N SER A 35 -30.78 -6.89 -22.49
CA SER A 35 -29.56 -6.50 -23.20
C SER A 35 -28.40 -6.30 -22.23
N GLU A 36 -28.64 -5.61 -21.11
CA GLU A 36 -27.63 -5.42 -20.06
C GLU A 36 -27.14 -6.75 -19.49
N GLU A 37 -28.05 -7.67 -19.19
CA GLU A 37 -27.67 -9.00 -18.68
C GLU A 37 -26.79 -9.76 -19.69
N ARG A 38 -27.15 -9.71 -20.98
CA ARG A 38 -26.36 -10.34 -22.03
C ARG A 38 -25.00 -9.68 -22.21
N PHE A 39 -24.94 -8.35 -22.12
CA PHE A 39 -23.72 -7.57 -22.20
C PHE A 39 -22.77 -7.88 -21.03
N LEU A 40 -23.28 -7.89 -19.80
CA LEU A 40 -22.53 -8.26 -18.61
C LEU A 40 -22.03 -9.71 -18.67
N ALA A 41 -22.90 -10.65 -19.08
CA ALA A 41 -22.54 -12.06 -19.25
C ALA A 41 -21.43 -12.27 -20.30
N SER A 42 -21.39 -11.43 -21.34
CA SER A 42 -20.33 -11.44 -22.36
C SER A 42 -19.03 -10.77 -21.92
N GLY A 43 -18.99 -10.18 -20.71
CA GLY A 43 -17.83 -9.44 -20.21
C GLY A 43 -17.67 -8.04 -20.81
N GLY A 44 -18.72 -7.46 -21.39
CA GLY A 44 -18.66 -6.15 -22.06
C GLY A 44 -18.23 -5.02 -21.13
N LEU A 45 -18.65 -5.04 -19.86
CA LEU A 45 -18.22 -4.06 -18.85
C LEU A 45 -16.72 -4.17 -18.56
N TYR A 46 -16.13 -5.36 -18.58
CA TYR A 46 -14.68 -5.52 -18.41
C TYR A 46 -13.90 -4.87 -19.54
N LEU A 47 -14.39 -5.01 -20.78
CA LEU A 47 -13.80 -4.36 -21.94
C LEU A 47 -13.87 -2.83 -21.81
N LEU A 48 -15.02 -2.27 -21.39
CA LEU A 48 -15.14 -0.82 -21.17
C LEU A 48 -14.10 -0.31 -20.15
N MET A 49 -13.89 -1.03 -19.05
CA MET A 49 -12.88 -0.65 -18.06
C MET A 49 -11.44 -0.75 -18.59
N ASP A 50 -11.14 -1.75 -19.41
CA ASP A 50 -9.82 -1.88 -20.03
C ASP A 50 -9.54 -0.73 -21.02
N LEU A 51 -10.56 -0.23 -21.72
CA LEU A 51 -10.42 0.89 -22.68
C LEU A 51 -10.00 2.19 -21.99
N ILE A 52 -10.33 2.42 -20.71
CA ILE A 52 -9.98 3.66 -19.98
C ILE A 52 -8.46 3.95 -19.99
N LYS A 53 -7.63 2.90 -20.03
CA LYS A 53 -6.17 3.05 -20.05
C LYS A 53 -5.62 3.42 -21.43
N LEU A 54 -6.43 3.27 -22.48
CA LEU A 54 -6.00 3.32 -23.87
C LEU A 54 -6.37 4.60 -24.60
N TYR A 55 -7.31 5.40 -24.10
CA TYR A 55 -7.81 6.58 -24.81
C TYR A 55 -7.56 7.88 -24.06
N SER A 56 -7.73 9.00 -24.78
CA SER A 56 -7.67 10.36 -24.24
C SER A 56 -8.85 10.66 -23.31
N ASP A 57 -8.69 11.67 -22.47
CA ASP A 57 -9.64 12.04 -21.43
C ASP A 57 -11.06 12.31 -21.94
N ALA A 58 -11.23 12.92 -23.12
CA ALA A 58 -12.55 13.10 -23.73
C ALA A 58 -13.29 11.78 -24.02
N ILE A 59 -12.59 10.75 -24.50
CA ILE A 59 -13.18 9.42 -24.75
C ILE A 59 -13.37 8.69 -23.42
N VAL A 60 -12.43 8.84 -22.48
CA VAL A 60 -12.56 8.29 -21.12
C VAL A 60 -13.80 8.87 -20.43
N CYS A 61 -14.11 10.15 -20.61
CA CYS A 61 -15.33 10.77 -20.09
C CYS A 61 -16.59 10.06 -20.61
N GLN A 62 -16.66 9.80 -21.92
CA GLN A 62 -17.77 9.05 -22.54
C GLN A 62 -17.86 7.61 -22.02
N ILE A 63 -16.72 6.93 -21.85
CA ILE A 63 -16.68 5.57 -21.27
C ILE A 63 -17.19 5.59 -19.83
N LEU A 64 -16.73 6.54 -19.01
CA LEU A 64 -17.12 6.64 -17.60
C LEU A 64 -18.59 7.00 -17.44
N GLY A 65 -19.14 7.90 -18.28
CA GLY A 65 -20.58 8.18 -18.32
C GLY A 65 -21.41 6.94 -18.68
N CYS A 66 -20.99 6.22 -19.72
CA CYS A 66 -21.63 4.94 -20.10
C CYS A 66 -21.56 3.89 -18.98
N ILE A 67 -20.44 3.81 -18.25
CA ILE A 67 -20.31 2.92 -17.09
C ILE A 67 -21.25 3.39 -15.97
N ALA A 68 -21.26 4.69 -15.64
CA ALA A 68 -22.07 5.25 -14.55
C ALA A 68 -23.56 4.91 -14.72
N ASP A 69 -24.10 5.06 -15.93
CA ASP A 69 -25.49 4.71 -16.23
C ASP A 69 -25.73 3.20 -16.18
N LEU A 70 -24.78 2.38 -16.64
CA LEU A 70 -24.89 0.92 -16.53
C LEU A 70 -24.90 0.43 -15.06
N LEU A 71 -24.38 1.21 -14.11
CA LEU A 71 -24.41 0.88 -12.68
C LEU A 71 -25.77 1.07 -12.02
N GLU A 72 -26.77 1.59 -12.74
CA GLU A 72 -28.16 1.43 -12.30
C GLU A 72 -28.55 -0.04 -12.15
N ASN A 73 -27.88 -0.94 -12.89
CA ASN A 73 -28.00 -2.37 -12.73
C ASN A 73 -27.12 -2.89 -11.56
N PRO A 74 -27.71 -3.46 -10.49
CA PRO A 74 -26.93 -3.97 -9.35
C PRO A 74 -26.02 -5.15 -9.71
N LYS A 75 -26.28 -5.86 -10.83
CA LYS A 75 -25.36 -6.89 -11.33
C LYS A 75 -24.04 -6.27 -11.80
N ALA A 76 -24.08 -5.11 -12.46
CA ALA A 76 -22.90 -4.41 -12.97
C ALA A 76 -21.93 -4.00 -11.85
N VAL A 77 -22.47 -3.55 -10.71
CA VAL A 77 -21.69 -3.25 -9.49
C VAL A 77 -20.84 -4.45 -9.06
N LYS A 78 -21.37 -5.67 -9.10
CA LYS A 78 -20.60 -6.88 -8.74
C LYS A 78 -19.43 -7.13 -9.69
N HIS A 79 -19.63 -6.89 -10.99
CA HIS A 79 -18.57 -7.03 -11.98
C HIS A 79 -17.45 -6.01 -11.75
N LEU A 80 -17.76 -4.76 -11.42
CA LEU A 80 -16.76 -3.75 -11.05
C LEU A 80 -15.91 -4.19 -9.85
N LYS A 81 -16.53 -4.76 -8.78
CA LYS A 81 -15.81 -5.19 -7.58
C LYS A 81 -14.77 -6.28 -7.86
N ILE A 82 -15.10 -7.17 -8.79
CA ILE A 82 -14.27 -8.33 -9.16
C ILE A 82 -13.18 -7.93 -10.16
N TRP A 83 -13.40 -6.91 -10.98
CA TRP A 83 -12.44 -6.54 -12.01
C TRP A 83 -11.09 -6.14 -11.42
N ARG A 84 -10.04 -6.53 -12.14
CA ARG A 84 -8.66 -6.21 -11.85
C ARG A 84 -7.98 -5.94 -13.18
N SER A 85 -7.19 -4.87 -13.25
CA SER A 85 -6.61 -4.45 -14.52
C SER A 85 -5.68 -5.52 -15.11
N GLY A 86 -5.75 -5.70 -16.43
CA GLY A 86 -4.83 -6.57 -17.19
C GLY A 86 -3.35 -6.22 -16.99
N MET A 87 -2.47 -7.22 -17.21
CA MET A 87 -1.04 -7.34 -16.85
C MET A 87 -0.26 -6.04 -16.54
N PRO A 88 0.57 -6.04 -15.48
CA PRO A 88 1.47 -4.93 -15.18
C PRO A 88 2.36 -4.62 -16.38
N SER A 89 2.42 -3.35 -16.75
CA SER A 89 3.48 -2.86 -17.63
C SER A 89 4.83 -3.24 -17.01
N LYS A 90 5.83 -3.62 -17.83
CA LYS A 90 7.14 -4.14 -17.38
C LYS A 90 7.90 -3.23 -16.37
N ASN A 91 7.42 -1.99 -16.16
CA ASN A 91 7.99 -1.00 -15.27
C ASN A 91 7.12 -0.66 -14.04
N GLU A 92 5.96 -1.29 -13.86
CA GLU A 92 5.10 -1.07 -12.69
C GLU A 92 5.28 -2.22 -11.70
N ALA A 93 5.92 -1.95 -10.57
CA ALA A 93 6.01 -2.87 -9.43
C ALA A 93 4.64 -3.13 -8.76
N CYS A 94 3.58 -2.46 -9.22
CA CYS A 94 2.23 -2.54 -8.67
C CYS A 94 1.49 -3.72 -9.32
N GLY A 95 0.89 -4.58 -8.50
CA GLY A 95 0.06 -5.70 -8.95
C GLY A 95 -1.17 -5.26 -9.75
N LYS A 96 -2.06 -6.20 -10.06
CA LYS A 96 -3.31 -5.88 -10.78
C LYS A 96 -4.12 -4.84 -9.97
N LYS A 97 -4.40 -3.67 -10.56
CA LYS A 97 -5.13 -2.58 -9.89
C LYS A 97 -6.62 -2.87 -9.85
N SER A 98 -7.29 -2.52 -8.75
CA SER A 98 -8.75 -2.49 -8.67
C SER A 98 -9.32 -1.35 -9.51
N PHE A 99 -10.61 -1.39 -9.81
CA PHE A 99 -11.27 -0.29 -10.53
C PHE A 99 -11.24 1.01 -9.73
N ALA A 100 -11.47 0.95 -8.41
CA ALA A 100 -11.39 2.10 -7.51
C ALA A 100 -10.01 2.79 -7.58
N LYS A 101 -8.92 2.02 -7.58
CA LYS A 101 -7.57 2.58 -7.74
C LYS A 101 -7.39 3.28 -9.08
N VAL A 102 -7.92 2.71 -10.17
CA VAL A 102 -7.89 3.37 -11.49
C VAL A 102 -8.67 4.68 -11.46
N LEU A 103 -9.83 4.74 -10.80
CA LEU A 103 -10.60 5.98 -10.66
C LEU A 103 -9.88 7.04 -9.82
N CYS A 104 -9.21 6.67 -8.73
CA CYS A 104 -8.39 7.62 -7.96
C CYS A 104 -7.21 8.14 -8.80
N GLU A 105 -6.53 7.29 -9.57
CA GLU A 105 -5.47 7.73 -10.48
C GLU A 105 -5.99 8.69 -11.57
N LEU A 106 -7.18 8.42 -12.11
CA LEU A 106 -7.87 9.32 -13.06
C LEU A 106 -8.20 10.67 -12.41
N TRP A 107 -8.68 10.64 -11.17
CA TRP A 107 -9.03 11.84 -10.41
C TRP A 107 -7.83 12.78 -10.25
N GLU A 108 -6.69 12.25 -9.81
CA GLU A 108 -5.45 13.02 -9.69
C GLU A 108 -4.95 13.53 -11.04
N CYS A 109 -5.07 12.75 -12.12
CA CYS A 109 -4.71 13.19 -13.47
C CYS A 109 -5.59 14.37 -13.95
N SER A 110 -6.88 14.35 -13.66
CA SER A 110 -7.80 15.45 -13.99
C SER A 110 -7.37 16.74 -13.27
N LYS A 111 -7.14 16.68 -11.95
CA LYS A 111 -6.70 17.84 -11.16
C LYS A 111 -5.40 18.45 -11.70
N ALA A 112 -4.43 17.61 -12.05
CA ALA A 112 -3.15 18.07 -12.58
C ALA A 112 -3.27 18.73 -13.97
N SER A 113 -4.24 18.32 -14.78
CA SER A 113 -4.48 18.91 -16.11
C SER A 113 -5.13 20.28 -15.97
N PHE A 114 -6.14 20.38 -15.10
CA PHE A 114 -6.84 21.63 -14.80
C PHE A 114 -5.90 22.70 -14.20
N ALA A 115 -4.97 22.30 -13.32
CA ALA A 115 -3.98 23.21 -12.75
C ALA A 115 -3.07 23.86 -13.82
N ARG A 116 -2.81 23.17 -14.94
CA ARG A 116 -1.98 23.70 -16.04
C ARG A 116 -2.77 24.63 -16.95
N GLU A 117 -4.02 24.31 -17.23
CA GLU A 117 -4.90 25.16 -18.06
C GLU A 117 -5.15 26.51 -17.37
N SER A 118 -5.34 26.52 -16.05
CA SER A 118 -5.46 27.76 -15.26
C SER A 118 -4.17 28.62 -15.26
N GLU A 119 -2.99 28.02 -15.43
CA GLU A 119 -1.72 28.76 -15.54
C GLU A 119 -1.45 29.26 -16.97
N GLU A 120 -1.91 28.54 -18.01
CA GLU A 120 -1.72 28.90 -19.42
C GLU A 120 -2.78 29.88 -19.97
N GLU A 121 -4.02 29.89 -19.44
CA GLU A 121 -5.11 30.77 -19.91
C GLU A 121 -5.08 32.21 -19.37
N ALA A 122 -3.92 32.70 -18.89
CA ALA A 122 -3.71 34.12 -18.60
C ALA A 122 -3.70 35.04 -19.86
N LEU A 123 -4.26 34.59 -20.99
CA LEU A 123 -4.42 35.36 -22.22
C LEU A 123 -5.92 35.55 -22.52
N PRO A 124 -6.38 36.80 -22.75
CA PRO A 124 -7.80 37.10 -22.87
C PRO A 124 -8.32 36.63 -24.23
N THR A 125 -8.97 35.48 -24.27
CA THR A 125 -9.74 35.00 -25.44
C THR A 125 -11.09 35.71 -25.50
N ASN A 126 -11.07 36.89 -26.12
CA ASN A 126 -12.25 37.56 -26.64
C ASN A 126 -12.96 36.65 -27.68
N SER A 127 -13.96 35.87 -27.28
CA SER A 127 -15.15 35.57 -28.10
C SER A 127 -16.06 34.52 -27.46
N ARG A 128 -17.07 34.97 -26.70
CA ARG A 128 -18.34 34.23 -26.65
C ARG A 128 -19.51 35.18 -26.41
N SER A 129 -20.31 35.35 -27.46
CA SER A 129 -21.59 36.04 -27.48
C SER A 129 -22.67 35.03 -27.11
N GLU A 130 -22.91 34.87 -25.82
CA GLU A 130 -24.06 34.25 -25.13
C GLU A 130 -23.67 34.34 -23.64
N MET A 131 -24.61 34.62 -22.72
CA MET A 131 -24.25 34.85 -21.32
C MET A 131 -23.33 33.72 -20.83
N PRO A 132 -22.11 34.03 -20.34
CA PRO A 132 -21.18 32.99 -19.97
C PRO A 132 -21.81 32.16 -18.85
N LEU A 133 -21.91 30.84 -19.07
CA LEU A 133 -22.23 29.93 -17.99
C LEU A 133 -21.16 30.07 -16.90
N SER A 134 -21.57 29.88 -15.65
CA SER A 134 -20.65 29.89 -14.51
C SER A 134 -19.52 28.88 -14.74
N GLU A 135 -18.29 29.28 -14.42
CA GLU A 135 -17.09 28.49 -14.68
C GLU A 135 -17.14 27.16 -13.93
N ALA A 136 -17.66 27.16 -12.70
CA ALA A 136 -17.94 25.94 -11.94
C ALA A 136 -18.86 24.96 -12.69
N ILE A 137 -19.87 25.45 -13.41
CA ILE A 137 -20.78 24.60 -14.19
C ILE A 137 -20.09 24.03 -15.44
N VAL A 138 -19.35 24.87 -16.17
CA VAL A 138 -18.58 24.43 -17.35
C VAL A 138 -17.59 23.34 -16.96
N ASN A 139 -16.90 23.51 -15.84
CA ASN A 139 -15.95 22.55 -15.30
C ASN A 139 -16.58 21.20 -14.95
N VAL A 140 -17.83 21.18 -14.46
CA VAL A 140 -18.54 19.92 -14.22
C VAL A 140 -18.94 19.23 -15.53
N CYS A 141 -19.28 20.01 -16.56
CA CYS A 141 -19.69 19.48 -17.85
C CYS A 141 -18.54 18.95 -18.71
N GLU A 142 -17.35 19.55 -18.60
CA GLU A 142 -16.20 19.19 -19.43
C GLU A 142 -15.31 18.11 -18.79
N ASP A 143 -15.44 17.90 -17.49
CA ASP A 143 -14.60 17.00 -16.72
C ASP A 143 -15.26 15.64 -16.44
N PHE A 144 -14.46 14.59 -16.43
CA PHE A 144 -14.92 13.25 -16.07
C PHE A 144 -14.99 13.01 -14.55
N ARG A 145 -14.56 13.99 -13.70
CA ARG A 145 -14.71 13.94 -12.23
C ARG A 145 -16.14 13.72 -11.76
N ALA A 146 -17.14 14.32 -12.42
CA ALA A 146 -18.55 14.09 -12.08
C ALA A 146 -18.98 12.64 -12.32
N ASN A 147 -18.49 12.03 -13.41
CA ASN A 147 -18.71 10.61 -13.68
C ASN A 147 -18.01 9.71 -12.65
N ILE A 148 -16.79 10.06 -12.22
CA ILE A 148 -16.07 9.35 -11.15
C ILE A 148 -16.90 9.39 -9.86
N TYR A 149 -17.35 10.57 -9.46
CA TYR A 149 -18.23 10.74 -8.28
C TYR A 149 -19.49 9.89 -8.40
N GLY A 150 -20.19 9.96 -9.54
CA GLY A 150 -21.42 9.21 -9.79
C GLY A 150 -21.21 7.70 -9.71
N ILE A 151 -20.09 7.20 -10.23
CA ILE A 151 -19.71 5.79 -10.09
C ILE A 151 -19.54 5.43 -8.61
N PHE A 152 -18.78 6.20 -7.83
CA PHE A 152 -18.58 5.90 -6.41
C PHE A 152 -19.88 5.95 -5.59
N LEU A 153 -20.83 6.81 -5.95
CA LEU A 153 -22.15 6.85 -5.32
C LEU A 153 -22.93 5.53 -5.47
N ARG A 154 -22.75 4.84 -6.61
CA ARG A 154 -23.36 3.52 -6.87
C ARG A 154 -22.52 2.36 -6.36
N PHE A 155 -21.22 2.59 -6.20
CA PHE A 155 -20.22 1.57 -5.92
C PHE A 155 -19.86 1.44 -4.43
N ASP A 156 -20.39 2.33 -3.60
CA ASP A 156 -20.13 2.53 -2.17
C ASP A 156 -18.65 2.81 -1.84
N PHE A 157 -18.41 3.90 -1.12
CA PHE A 157 -17.06 4.39 -0.84
C PHE A 157 -16.30 3.47 0.13
N GLU A 158 -16.99 2.69 0.95
CA GLU A 158 -16.39 1.85 1.99
C GLU A 158 -15.82 0.52 1.47
N ASP A 159 -16.27 0.06 0.29
CA ASP A 159 -15.97 -1.27 -0.24
C ASP A 159 -14.49 -1.47 -0.63
N PHE A 160 -13.70 -0.41 -0.75
CA PHE A 160 -12.33 -0.45 -1.32
C PHE A 160 -11.22 0.00 -0.39
N ALA A 161 -11.54 0.48 0.82
CA ALA A 161 -10.56 1.08 1.72
C ALA A 161 -9.36 0.17 2.04
N GLN A 162 -9.52 -1.16 1.93
CA GLN A 162 -8.47 -2.14 2.21
C GLN A 162 -7.43 -2.31 1.09
N ASP A 163 -7.80 -2.02 -0.16
CA ASP A 163 -6.97 -2.26 -1.35
C ASP A 163 -6.27 -0.97 -1.87
N LEU A 164 -6.52 0.18 -1.22
CA LEU A 164 -6.06 1.50 -1.65
C LEU A 164 -4.79 1.95 -0.91
N THR A 165 -3.93 2.71 -1.59
CA THR A 165 -2.83 3.42 -0.92
C THR A 165 -3.36 4.64 -0.18
N THR A 166 -2.56 5.22 0.71
CA THR A 166 -2.94 6.44 1.43
C THR A 166 -3.23 7.60 0.51
N GLU A 167 -2.45 7.76 -0.55
CA GLU A 167 -2.72 8.73 -1.63
C GLU A 167 -4.08 8.48 -2.29
N ASP A 168 -4.43 7.22 -2.58
CA ASP A 168 -5.74 6.88 -3.14
C ASP A 168 -6.87 7.17 -2.14
N LEU A 169 -6.65 6.96 -0.83
CA LEU A 169 -7.62 7.26 0.22
C LEU A 169 -7.85 8.77 0.41
N LEU A 170 -6.79 9.58 0.27
CA LEU A 170 -6.90 11.05 0.25
C LEU A 170 -7.72 11.51 -0.97
N SER A 171 -7.46 10.92 -2.14
CA SER A 171 -8.25 11.16 -3.36
C SER A 171 -9.71 10.80 -3.12
N LEU A 172 -9.97 9.65 -2.50
CA LEU A 172 -11.32 9.17 -2.19
C LEU A 172 -12.08 10.10 -1.25
N ALA A 173 -11.40 10.67 -0.25
CA ALA A 173 -11.98 11.66 0.66
C ALA A 173 -12.44 12.92 -0.08
N GLU A 174 -11.66 13.40 -1.05
CA GLU A 174 -12.07 14.51 -1.92
C GLU A 174 -13.23 14.16 -2.83
N ILE A 175 -13.19 12.98 -3.46
CA ILE A 175 -14.26 12.52 -4.33
C ILE A 175 -15.58 12.50 -3.56
N LYS A 176 -15.58 12.01 -2.31
CA LYS A 176 -16.78 11.90 -1.48
C LYS A 176 -17.52 13.22 -1.28
N VAL A 177 -16.79 14.33 -1.18
CA VAL A 177 -17.35 15.67 -0.97
C VAL A 177 -17.40 16.53 -2.25
N TYR A 178 -17.09 15.94 -3.41
CA TYR A 178 -16.97 16.67 -4.68
C TYR A 178 -18.20 17.51 -5.04
N MET A 179 -19.40 16.93 -4.97
CA MET A 179 -20.62 17.64 -5.35
C MET A 179 -20.93 18.79 -4.38
N ASP A 180 -20.60 18.63 -3.10
CA ASP A 180 -20.75 19.70 -2.12
C ASP A 180 -19.79 20.85 -2.49
N LEU A 181 -18.51 20.53 -2.74
CA LEU A 181 -17.52 21.52 -3.19
C LEU A 181 -17.95 22.27 -4.46
N LYS A 182 -18.46 21.56 -5.47
CA LYS A 182 -18.95 22.18 -6.70
C LYS A 182 -20.19 23.03 -6.49
N THR A 183 -21.11 22.58 -5.65
CA THR A 183 -22.26 23.40 -5.23
C THR A 183 -21.79 24.69 -4.56
N PHE A 184 -20.73 24.62 -3.75
CA PHE A 184 -20.18 25.79 -3.09
C PHE A 184 -19.43 26.76 -4.01
N GLU A 185 -18.70 26.26 -5.00
CA GLU A 185 -18.08 27.11 -6.04
C GLU A 185 -19.17 27.97 -6.73
N VAL A 186 -20.30 27.35 -7.11
CA VAL A 186 -21.44 28.06 -7.70
C VAL A 186 -22.01 29.12 -6.76
N TRP A 187 -22.17 28.82 -5.47
CA TRP A 187 -22.63 29.82 -4.49
C TRP A 187 -21.66 31.00 -4.33
N GLN A 188 -20.35 30.76 -4.41
CA GLN A 188 -19.35 31.83 -4.37
C GLN A 188 -19.39 32.70 -5.63
N GLU A 189 -19.60 32.10 -6.80
CA GLU A 189 -19.78 32.84 -8.06
C GLU A 189 -21.01 33.72 -8.01
N ILE A 190 -22.17 33.19 -7.57
CA ILE A 190 -23.40 33.97 -7.39
C ILE A 190 -23.16 35.18 -6.46
N TYR A 191 -22.47 34.98 -5.33
CA TYR A 191 -22.15 36.08 -4.42
C TYR A 191 -21.27 37.15 -5.07
N LYS A 192 -20.23 36.73 -5.81
CA LYS A 192 -19.33 37.66 -6.53
C LYS A 192 -20.07 38.44 -7.62
N GLU A 193 -20.97 37.79 -8.34
CA GLU A 193 -21.78 38.44 -9.38
C GLU A 193 -22.73 39.48 -8.79
N LEU A 194 -23.42 39.16 -7.70
CA LEU A 194 -24.30 40.09 -7.00
C LEU A 194 -23.54 41.32 -6.47
N ASP A 195 -22.35 41.12 -5.89
CA ASP A 195 -21.47 42.20 -5.43
C ASP A 195 -20.98 43.07 -6.59
N ALA A 196 -20.59 42.46 -7.72
CA ALA A 196 -20.16 43.17 -8.93
C ALA A 196 -21.28 44.03 -9.55
N GLU A 197 -22.52 43.55 -9.50
CA GLU A 197 -23.70 44.28 -9.98
C GLU A 197 -24.23 45.31 -8.95
N ASN A 198 -23.61 45.40 -7.76
CA ASN A 198 -24.11 46.19 -6.62
C ASN A 198 -25.57 45.87 -6.27
N ASN A 199 -25.97 44.61 -6.42
CA ASN A 199 -27.30 44.14 -6.11
C ASN A 199 -27.33 43.57 -4.70
N GLU A 200 -27.85 44.34 -3.74
CA GLU A 200 -27.97 43.88 -2.35
C GLU A 200 -29.10 42.84 -2.22
N PRO A 201 -28.80 41.60 -1.78
CA PRO A 201 -29.82 40.60 -1.53
C PRO A 201 -30.78 41.07 -0.42
N VAL A 202 -32.03 40.63 -0.48
CA VAL A 202 -32.97 40.84 0.64
C VAL A 202 -32.44 40.12 1.87
N GLU A 203 -32.71 40.62 3.09
CA GLU A 203 -32.17 40.06 4.34
C GLU A 203 -32.34 38.53 4.47
N ALA A 204 -33.47 37.99 4.00
CA ALA A 204 -33.72 36.55 3.97
C ALA A 204 -32.71 35.80 3.07
N ASP A 205 -32.43 36.33 1.88
CA ASP A 205 -31.48 35.75 0.92
C ASP A 205 -30.03 35.93 1.42
N ALA A 206 -29.72 37.08 2.02
CA ALA A 206 -28.42 37.32 2.66
C ALA A 206 -28.16 36.35 3.81
N GLN A 207 -29.18 36.03 4.61
CA GLN A 207 -29.07 34.99 5.63
C GLN A 207 -28.82 33.61 5.02
N MET A 208 -29.57 33.23 3.99
CA MET A 208 -29.37 31.95 3.31
C MET A 208 -27.95 31.81 2.72
N LEU A 209 -27.45 32.86 2.07
CA LEU A 209 -26.07 32.89 1.54
C LEU A 209 -25.03 32.70 2.63
N ARG A 210 -25.19 33.36 3.79
CA ARG A 210 -24.31 33.18 4.96
C ARG A 210 -24.36 31.74 5.48
N GLU A 211 -25.54 31.15 5.58
CA GLU A 211 -25.70 29.76 6.03
C GLU A 211 -25.03 28.76 5.08
N MET A 212 -25.18 28.94 3.77
CA MET A 212 -24.52 28.12 2.75
C MET A 212 -22.98 28.27 2.80
N MET A 213 -22.48 29.50 2.97
CA MET A 213 -21.04 29.74 3.15
C MET A 213 -20.48 29.11 4.43
N MET A 214 -21.19 29.19 5.56
CA MET A 214 -20.76 28.53 6.80
C MET A 214 -20.77 26.99 6.67
N ALA A 215 -21.76 26.43 5.97
CA ALA A 215 -21.79 25.00 5.68
C ALA A 215 -20.58 24.56 4.84
N ASN A 216 -20.17 25.39 3.86
CA ASN A 216 -18.97 25.16 3.05
C ASN A 216 -17.69 25.14 3.90
N GLU A 217 -17.47 26.17 4.72
CA GLU A 217 -16.28 26.24 5.59
C GLU A 217 -16.18 25.02 6.50
N LYS A 218 -17.31 24.57 7.04
CA LYS A 218 -17.37 23.35 7.87
C LYS A 218 -17.03 22.10 7.07
N ALA A 219 -17.58 21.93 5.86
CA ALA A 219 -17.29 20.77 5.02
C ALA A 219 -15.80 20.72 4.63
N PHE A 220 -15.23 21.86 4.24
CA PHE A 220 -13.81 21.99 3.93
C PHE A 220 -12.92 21.70 5.14
N TYR A 221 -13.29 22.22 6.32
CA TYR A 221 -12.58 21.94 7.56
C TYR A 221 -12.56 20.44 7.90
N LEU A 222 -13.71 19.77 7.80
CA LEU A 222 -13.82 18.32 8.04
C LEU A 222 -13.00 17.50 7.05
N LEU A 223 -13.04 17.85 5.76
CA LEU A 223 -12.22 17.21 4.74
C LEU A 223 -10.72 17.32 5.08
N ASN A 224 -10.26 18.50 5.47
CA ASN A 224 -8.85 18.71 5.81
C ASN A 224 -8.45 17.94 7.08
N LEU A 225 -9.36 17.83 8.05
CA LEU A 225 -9.13 17.04 9.26
C LEU A 225 -9.00 15.54 8.92
N ASP A 226 -9.88 15.01 8.06
CA ASP A 226 -9.82 13.63 7.60
C ASP A 226 -8.51 13.34 6.84
N LYS A 227 -8.08 14.27 5.99
CA LYS A 227 -6.79 14.18 5.28
C LYS A 227 -5.60 14.15 6.24
N GLN A 228 -5.55 15.07 7.20
CA GLN A 228 -4.50 15.10 8.22
C GLN A 228 -4.46 13.80 9.01
N PHE A 229 -5.62 13.28 9.40
CA PHE A 229 -5.71 12.02 10.13
C PHE A 229 -5.13 10.84 9.33
N LEU A 230 -5.48 10.73 8.05
CA LEU A 230 -4.96 9.68 7.15
C LEU A 230 -3.43 9.78 6.98
N GLU A 231 -2.90 10.99 6.82
CA GLU A 231 -1.45 11.22 6.71
C GLU A 231 -0.71 10.86 8.01
N GLU A 232 -1.23 11.27 9.16
CA GLU A 232 -0.65 10.93 10.46
C GLU A 232 -0.65 9.43 10.72
N GLU A 233 -1.72 8.72 10.36
CA GLU A 233 -1.82 7.28 10.49
C GLU A 233 -0.74 6.58 9.64
N GLN A 234 -0.50 7.08 8.43
CA GLN A 234 0.54 6.57 7.55
C GLN A 234 1.94 6.78 8.14
N ILE A 235 2.23 7.99 8.63
CA ILE A 235 3.51 8.31 9.26
C ILE A 235 3.77 7.39 10.45
N LYS A 236 2.74 7.11 11.27
CA LYS A 236 2.85 6.18 12.41
C LYS A 236 3.17 4.77 11.94
N LYS A 237 2.50 4.27 10.90
CA LYS A 237 2.75 2.95 10.31
C LYS A 237 4.18 2.84 9.78
N ASP A 238 4.64 3.84 9.04
CA ASP A 238 5.99 3.88 8.47
C ASP A 238 7.06 3.92 9.54
N LEU A 239 6.86 4.72 10.60
CA LEU A 239 7.78 4.77 11.75
C LEU A 239 7.89 3.41 12.47
N VAL A 240 6.77 2.69 12.64
CA VAL A 240 6.79 1.36 13.24
C VAL A 240 7.55 0.36 12.34
N GLN A 241 7.30 0.42 11.04
CA GLN A 241 7.98 -0.44 10.06
C GLN A 241 9.49 -0.16 10.01
N GLU A 242 9.89 1.10 9.96
CA GLU A 242 11.28 1.52 9.98
C GLU A 242 12.00 1.03 11.24
N ASN A 243 11.36 1.19 12.42
CA ASN A 243 11.91 0.68 13.68
C ASN A 243 12.10 -0.85 13.66
N TYR A 244 11.15 -1.58 13.08
CA TYR A 244 11.24 -3.02 12.91
C TYR A 244 12.41 -3.41 12.00
N ASP A 245 12.57 -2.73 10.86
CA ASP A 245 13.64 -3.00 9.90
C ASP A 245 15.02 -2.68 10.49
N PHE A 246 15.16 -1.57 11.24
CA PHE A 246 16.39 -1.27 11.96
C PHE A 246 16.73 -2.30 13.04
N ALA A 247 15.73 -2.76 13.79
CA ALA A 247 15.93 -3.82 14.78
C ALA A 247 16.46 -5.10 14.11
N LYS A 248 15.90 -5.48 12.95
CA LYS A 248 16.36 -6.63 12.16
C LYS A 248 17.81 -6.49 11.70
N VAL A 249 18.19 -5.32 11.17
CA VAL A 249 19.57 -5.04 10.73
C VAL A 249 20.53 -5.15 11.91
N ARG A 250 20.19 -4.55 13.06
CA ARG A 250 21.01 -4.60 14.28
C ARG A 250 21.18 -6.03 14.80
N LEU A 251 20.12 -6.84 14.79
CA LEU A 251 20.20 -8.25 15.17
C LEU A 251 21.10 -9.04 14.21
N SER A 252 20.99 -8.81 12.90
CA SER A 252 21.84 -9.45 11.90
C SER A 252 23.33 -9.11 12.11
N GLN A 253 23.64 -7.84 12.38
CA GLN A 253 25.01 -7.42 12.70
C GLN A 253 25.54 -8.12 13.96
N LYS A 254 24.75 -8.16 15.04
CA LYS A 254 25.13 -8.84 16.29
C LYS A 254 25.36 -10.34 16.09
N GLN A 255 24.60 -10.99 15.20
CA GLN A 255 24.83 -12.40 14.84
C GLN A 255 26.13 -12.60 14.07
N LYS A 256 26.46 -11.70 13.14
CA LYS A 256 27.74 -11.72 12.41
C LYS A 256 28.92 -11.55 13.36
N GLU A 257 28.86 -10.58 14.28
CA GLU A 257 29.89 -10.37 15.32
C GLU A 257 30.11 -11.62 16.18
N LYS A 258 29.03 -12.23 16.68
CA LYS A 258 29.12 -13.49 17.44
C LYS A 258 29.74 -14.63 16.63
N THR A 259 29.49 -14.67 15.32
CA THR A 259 30.07 -15.69 14.44
C THR A 259 31.57 -15.48 14.26
N ILE A 260 32.00 -14.22 14.07
CA ILE A 260 33.42 -13.83 14.00
C ILE A 260 34.11 -14.13 15.33
N GLU A 261 33.48 -13.82 16.46
CA GLU A 261 34.01 -14.10 17.79
C GLU A 261 34.22 -15.60 18.02
N LYS A 262 33.20 -16.43 17.71
CA LYS A 262 33.31 -17.90 17.77
C LYS A 262 34.43 -18.43 16.87
N PHE A 263 34.59 -17.88 15.67
CA PHE A 263 35.65 -18.26 14.75
C PHE A 263 37.04 -17.86 15.27
N SER A 264 37.18 -16.65 15.81
CA SER A 264 38.40 -16.17 16.47
C SER A 264 38.77 -17.04 17.67
N GLN A 265 37.79 -17.40 18.50
CA GLN A 265 37.97 -18.32 19.62
C GLN A 265 38.44 -19.70 19.12
N TYR A 266 37.80 -20.24 18.08
CA TYR A 266 38.21 -21.50 17.44
C TYR A 266 39.65 -21.45 16.94
N LEU A 267 40.05 -20.38 16.24
CA LEU A 267 41.43 -20.17 15.79
C LEU A 267 42.40 -20.12 16.98
N SER A 268 42.09 -19.36 18.02
CA SER A 268 42.95 -19.27 19.21
C SER A 268 43.16 -20.63 19.90
N ARG A 269 42.14 -21.50 19.88
CA ARG A 269 42.17 -22.85 20.43
C ARG A 269 42.91 -23.87 19.57
N THR A 270 43.15 -23.58 18.29
CA THR A 270 43.69 -24.59 17.34
C THR A 270 45.04 -24.19 16.75
N SER A 271 45.31 -22.90 16.53
CA SER A 271 46.49 -22.44 15.81
C SER A 271 47.45 -21.58 16.65
N LYS A 272 46.99 -20.94 17.73
CA LYS A 272 47.83 -20.05 18.54
C LYS A 272 48.68 -20.82 19.54
N TYR A 273 49.93 -21.13 19.16
CA TYR A 273 50.87 -21.93 19.96
C TYR A 273 51.00 -21.49 21.43
N LYS A 274 51.12 -20.18 21.70
CA LYS A 274 51.22 -19.65 23.07
C LYS A 274 49.98 -19.97 23.93
N THR A 275 48.79 -19.85 23.33
CA THR A 275 47.51 -20.14 24.00
C THR A 275 47.34 -21.65 24.22
N LEU A 276 47.69 -22.47 23.22
CA LEU A 276 47.72 -23.92 23.34
C LEU A 276 48.67 -24.42 24.43
N LEU A 277 49.84 -23.80 24.56
CA LEU A 277 50.82 -24.14 25.57
C LEU A 277 50.31 -23.83 26.99
N ALA A 278 49.66 -22.66 27.16
CA ALA A 278 49.02 -22.29 28.42
C ALA A 278 47.89 -23.25 28.79
N MET A 279 47.00 -23.56 27.85
CA MET A 279 45.90 -24.53 28.04
C MET A 279 46.43 -25.93 28.38
N ARG A 280 47.51 -26.38 27.72
CA ARG A 280 48.14 -27.66 28.04
C ARG A 280 48.74 -27.67 29.44
N LYS A 281 49.32 -26.56 29.90
CA LYS A 281 49.84 -26.41 31.26
C LYS A 281 48.70 -26.48 32.28
N GLU A 282 47.61 -25.77 32.02
CA GLU A 282 46.41 -25.75 32.86
C GLU A 282 45.73 -27.12 32.92
N GLN A 283 45.59 -27.80 31.79
CA GLN A 283 45.10 -29.17 31.71
C GLN A 283 45.98 -30.13 32.51
N LYS A 284 47.32 -30.01 32.41
CA LYS A 284 48.24 -30.81 33.22
C LYS A 284 48.07 -30.54 34.72
N SER A 285 47.93 -29.27 35.13
CA SER A 285 47.68 -28.96 36.54
C SER A 285 46.34 -29.48 37.03
N ALA A 286 45.29 -29.44 36.20
CA ALA A 286 43.98 -30.02 36.52
C ALA A 286 44.03 -31.55 36.62
N ILE A 287 44.80 -32.21 35.76
CA ILE A 287 45.05 -33.66 35.86
C ILE A 287 45.82 -33.99 37.14
N ILE A 288 46.84 -33.21 37.49
CA ILE A 288 47.61 -33.42 38.71
C ILE A 288 46.74 -33.20 39.95
N SER A 289 45.92 -32.14 39.98
CA SER A 289 45.02 -31.89 41.11
C SER A 289 43.93 -32.96 41.23
N SER A 290 43.39 -33.45 40.11
CA SER A 290 42.46 -34.59 40.09
C SER A 290 43.13 -35.88 40.59
N LYS A 291 44.38 -36.15 40.21
CA LYS A 291 45.16 -37.29 40.72
C LYS A 291 45.44 -37.16 42.21
N LEU A 292 45.78 -35.97 42.71
CA LEU A 292 45.99 -35.73 44.14
C LEU A 292 44.69 -35.93 44.95
N GLN A 293 43.53 -35.54 44.43
CA GLN A 293 42.24 -35.86 45.04
C GLN A 293 41.93 -37.37 45.05
N THR A 294 42.49 -38.12 44.11
CA THR A 294 42.36 -39.58 44.06
C THR A 294 43.23 -40.22 45.15
N ILE A 295 44.45 -39.71 45.37
CA ILE A 295 45.38 -40.15 46.41
C ILE A 295 44.85 -39.87 47.82
N VAL A 296 44.18 -38.74 48.05
CA VAL A 296 43.53 -38.44 49.34
C VAL A 296 42.35 -39.41 49.62
N LYS A 297 41.81 -40.08 48.60
CA LYS A 297 40.81 -41.15 48.74
C LYS A 297 41.41 -42.56 48.78
N GLU A 298 42.73 -42.73 48.59
CA GLU A 298 43.42 -44.03 48.57
C GLU A 298 43.56 -44.67 49.98
N GLU A 299 43.26 -43.94 51.06
CA GLU A 299 43.23 -44.52 52.42
C GLU A 299 42.00 -45.44 52.67
N GLU A 300 40.99 -45.41 51.78
CA GLU A 300 39.82 -46.28 51.85
C GLU A 300 39.67 -47.11 50.55
N ALA A 301 40.37 -48.25 50.54
CA ALA A 301 40.11 -49.47 49.76
C ALA A 301 39.56 -49.35 48.31
N CYS A 302 40.40 -49.56 47.29
CA CYS A 302 40.04 -50.41 46.12
C CYS A 302 41.23 -50.75 45.21
N ILE A 303 41.17 -51.91 44.55
CA ILE A 303 42.17 -52.45 43.62
C ILE A 303 42.28 -51.57 42.36
N HIS A 304 43.48 -51.12 42.02
CA HIS A 304 43.72 -50.26 40.85
C HIS A 304 43.90 -51.05 39.55
N HIS A 305 43.41 -50.47 38.44
CA HIS A 305 43.84 -50.79 37.09
C HIS A 305 44.55 -49.57 36.50
N GLU A 306 45.78 -49.73 36.02
CA GLU A 306 46.54 -48.65 35.38
C GLU A 306 45.90 -48.30 34.02
N THR A 307 45.26 -47.15 33.92
CA THR A 307 44.54 -46.71 32.69
C THR A 307 45.42 -45.96 31.70
N GLY A 308 46.71 -45.78 32.02
CA GLY A 308 47.68 -45.06 31.20
C GLY A 308 48.64 -46.00 30.45
N ILE A 309 48.68 -45.88 29.13
CA ILE A 309 49.70 -46.57 28.32
C ILE A 309 50.93 -45.66 28.26
N LYS A 310 52.10 -46.15 28.69
CA LYS A 310 53.36 -45.41 28.53
C LYS A 310 53.62 -45.12 27.05
N HIS A 311 53.88 -43.85 26.73
CA HIS A 311 54.06 -43.30 25.37
C HIS A 311 52.81 -43.13 24.51
N SER A 312 51.60 -43.19 25.08
CA SER A 312 50.36 -42.84 24.38
C SER A 312 49.63 -41.69 25.08
N ASN A 313 48.91 -40.87 24.31
CA ASN A 313 48.02 -39.83 24.85
C ASN A 313 46.59 -40.35 25.09
N ASN A 314 46.31 -41.63 24.83
CA ASN A 314 44.98 -42.22 24.99
C ASN A 314 44.86 -42.97 26.33
N THR A 315 43.69 -42.85 26.96
CA THR A 315 43.32 -43.54 28.21
C THR A 315 42.37 -44.69 27.87
N LEU A 316 42.60 -45.89 28.41
CA LEU A 316 41.72 -47.04 28.21
C LEU A 316 40.55 -46.98 29.19
N LEU A 317 39.32 -46.82 28.69
CA LEU A 317 38.09 -47.09 29.44
C LEU A 317 37.76 -48.57 29.28
N ILE A 318 38.19 -49.40 30.22
CA ILE A 318 37.73 -50.80 30.29
C ILE A 318 36.51 -50.83 31.20
N GLY A 319 35.33 -51.16 30.64
CA GLY A 319 34.21 -51.69 31.42
C GLY A 319 32.91 -50.88 31.51
N GLY A 320 32.57 -50.01 30.56
CA GLY A 320 31.24 -49.38 30.55
C GLY A 320 30.74 -49.05 29.14
N SER A 321 29.76 -49.82 28.63
CA SER A 321 29.03 -49.45 27.42
C SER A 321 28.03 -48.35 27.77
N VAL A 322 28.27 -47.12 27.32
CA VAL A 322 27.29 -46.03 27.42
C VAL A 322 26.49 -46.00 26.12
N LYS A 323 25.17 -46.24 26.21
CA LYS A 323 24.25 -45.97 25.11
C LYS A 323 24.02 -44.46 25.03
N VAL A 324 24.43 -43.85 23.93
CA VAL A 324 24.11 -42.46 23.61
C VAL A 324 22.76 -42.44 22.92
N GLU A 325 21.73 -41.92 23.58
CA GLU A 325 20.46 -41.63 22.94
C GLU A 325 20.60 -40.34 22.11
N SER A 326 20.11 -40.40 20.87
CA SER A 326 20.18 -39.27 19.94
C SER A 326 19.31 -38.11 20.45
N THR A 327 19.79 -36.89 20.27
CA THR A 327 19.17 -35.66 20.78
C THR A 327 17.72 -35.52 20.31
N GLU A 328 16.80 -35.22 21.24
CA GLU A 328 15.37 -35.09 20.94
C GLU A 328 15.09 -34.00 19.87
N PRO A 329 14.16 -34.24 18.92
CA PRO A 329 13.77 -33.27 17.90
C PRO A 329 13.25 -31.93 18.43
N SER A 330 12.77 -31.89 19.68
CA SER A 330 12.22 -30.71 20.36
C SER A 330 13.22 -29.56 20.50
N LEU A 331 14.53 -29.84 20.52
CA LEU A 331 15.59 -28.82 20.63
C LEU A 331 15.86 -28.06 19.31
N PHE A 332 15.35 -28.54 18.17
CA PHE A 332 15.47 -27.83 16.89
C PHE A 332 14.45 -26.68 16.73
N HIS A 333 13.39 -26.64 17.55
CA HIS A 333 12.36 -25.61 17.49
C HIS A 333 12.71 -24.30 18.24
N ILE A 334 13.89 -24.19 18.84
CA ILE A 334 14.34 -22.98 19.54
C ILE A 334 14.51 -21.78 18.57
N PHE A 335 14.65 -22.03 17.27
CA PHE A 335 14.69 -20.97 16.26
C PHE A 335 13.33 -20.31 16.00
N ASP A 336 12.22 -21.06 16.04
CA ASP A 336 10.87 -20.52 15.81
C ASP A 336 10.33 -19.73 17.02
N ALA A 337 10.72 -20.11 18.23
CA ALA A 337 10.29 -19.45 19.47
C ALA A 337 10.76 -17.98 19.56
N ASN A 338 11.90 -17.64 18.97
CA ASN A 338 12.40 -16.27 18.94
C ASN A 338 11.61 -15.36 17.99
N GLU A 339 11.04 -15.89 16.91
CA GLU A 339 10.20 -15.11 15.99
C GLU A 339 8.85 -14.77 16.63
N ALA A 340 8.26 -15.73 17.37
CA ALA A 340 7.02 -15.50 18.13
C ALA A 340 7.21 -14.53 19.30
N LEU A 341 8.33 -14.60 20.02
CA LEU A 341 8.69 -13.64 21.08
C LEU A 341 8.87 -12.22 20.54
N ILE A 342 9.44 -12.07 19.35
CA ILE A 342 9.59 -10.76 18.69
C ILE A 342 8.22 -10.23 18.23
N LYS A 343 7.35 -11.07 17.65
CA LYS A 343 5.98 -10.64 17.29
C LYS A 343 5.19 -10.16 18.52
N ASN A 344 5.26 -10.88 19.65
CA ASN A 344 4.55 -10.51 20.87
C ASN A 344 5.10 -9.25 21.56
N LEU A 345 6.38 -8.92 21.41
CA LEU A 345 6.98 -7.70 21.99
C LEU A 345 6.60 -6.41 21.25
N PHE A 346 6.20 -6.50 19.98
CA PHE A 346 5.90 -5.33 19.15
C PHE A 346 4.43 -5.22 18.73
N TYR A 347 3.66 -6.32 18.73
CA TYR A 347 2.23 -6.30 18.37
C TYR A 347 1.25 -6.26 19.55
N ASN A 348 1.71 -6.48 20.80
CA ASN A 348 0.87 -6.22 21.98
C ASN A 348 1.13 -4.81 22.51
N LYS A 349 0.38 -3.86 21.95
CA LYS A 349 -0.01 -2.63 22.66
C LYS A 349 -1.51 -2.48 22.50
N ASP A 350 -2.23 -2.89 23.54
CA ASP A 350 -3.44 -2.21 23.96
C ASP A 350 -3.12 -0.75 24.31
#